data_AF-A0A7W1E1W5-F1
#
_entry.id   AF-A0A7W1E1W5-F1
#
_cell.length_a   1.000
_cell.length_b   1.000
_cell.length_c   1.000
_cell.angle_alpha   90.00
_cell.angle_beta   90.00
_cell.angle_gamma   90.00
#
_symmetry.space_group_name_H-M   'P 1'
#
loop_
_entity.id
_entity.type
_entity.pdbx_description
1 polymer ?
#
loop_
_entity_poly.entity_id
_entity_poly.type
_entity_poly.pdbx_seq_one_letter_code
_entity_poly.pdbx_strand_id
1 'polypeptide(L)' 'MADGLDVDAMIQRFKDRAAAVRGRGLPPLEGEARKRYVEQAQLDFQDFAMLADADAALEDGVLVLRVDLRPKHS' A
#
# COMPACT_ATOMS: atom_id res chain seq x y z
N MET A 1 -11.50 18.00 13.91
CA MET A 1 -11.11 17.58 12.54
C MET A 1 -10.90 16.06 12.41
N ALA A 2 -11.43 15.23 13.32
CA ALA A 2 -11.57 13.78 13.12
C ALA A 2 -12.96 13.39 12.59
N ASP A 3 -13.93 14.31 12.65
CA ASP A 3 -15.28 14.14 12.12
C ASP A 3 -15.19 14.13 10.58
N GLY A 4 -15.14 12.93 9.99
CA GLY A 4 -15.07 12.73 8.53
C GLY A 4 -13.87 11.93 8.01
N LEU A 5 -12.95 11.46 8.85
CA LEU A 5 -11.90 10.53 8.37
C LEU A 5 -12.48 9.11 8.27
N ASP A 6 -12.82 8.70 7.05
CA ASP A 6 -13.18 7.32 6.73
C ASP A 6 -11.92 6.47 6.53
N VAL A 7 -11.50 5.82 7.61
CA VAL A 7 -10.30 4.98 7.67
C VAL A 7 -10.46 3.71 6.84
N ASP A 8 -11.66 3.13 6.82
CA ASP A 8 -11.94 1.93 6.03
C ASP A 8 -11.87 2.23 4.54
N ALA A 9 -12.46 3.35 4.09
CA ALA A 9 -12.32 3.81 2.72
C ALA A 9 -10.86 4.13 2.38
N MET A 10 -10.07 4.63 3.34
CA MET A 10 -8.63 4.84 3.14
C MET A 10 -7.90 3.52 2.89
N ILE A 11 -8.11 2.51 3.73
CA ILE A 11 -7.53 1.17 3.57
C ILE A 11 -7.96 0.57 2.23
N GLN A 12 -9.22 0.72 1.85
CA GLN A 12 -9.72 0.23 0.56
C GLN A 12 -8.98 0.87 -0.61
N ARG A 13 -8.74 2.19 -0.57
CA ARG A 13 -7.94 2.86 -1.61
C ARG A 13 -6.51 2.30 -1.69
N PHE A 14 -5.89 1.88 -0.59
CA PHE A 14 -4.58 1.23 -0.62
C PHE A 14 -4.63 -0.19 -1.20
N LYS A 15 -5.67 -0.97 -0.89
CA LYS A 15 -5.93 -2.27 -1.52
C LYS A 15 -6.04 -2.13 -3.05
N ASP A 16 -6.81 -1.16 -3.51
CA ASP A 16 -7.02 -0.90 -4.94
C ASP A 16 -5.71 -0.48 -5.63
N ARG A 17 -4.88 0.36 -4.98
CA ARG A 17 -3.56 0.74 -5.51
C ARG A 17 -2.59 -0.43 -5.58
N ALA A 18 -2.54 -1.29 -4.56
CA ALA A 18 -1.71 -2.49 -4.58
C ALA A 18 -2.13 -3.45 -5.71
N ALA A 19 -3.44 -3.57 -5.97
CA ALA A 19 -3.97 -4.33 -7.10
C ALA A 19 -3.59 -3.69 -8.44
N ALA A 20 -3.71 -2.36 -8.56
CA ALA A 20 -3.38 -1.62 -9.79
C ALA A 20 -1.88 -1.72 -10.14
N VAL A 21 -0.98 -1.66 -9.15
CA VAL A 21 0.47 -1.82 -9.39
C VAL A 21 0.81 -3.24 -9.87
N ARG A 22 0.11 -4.27 -9.38
CA ARG A 22 0.27 -5.64 -9.90
C ARG A 22 -0.32 -5.83 -11.29
N GLY A 23 -1.42 -5.14 -11.59
CA GLY A 23 -2.14 -5.25 -12.86
C GLY A 23 -1.56 -4.40 -14.00
N ARG A 24 -0.72 -3.40 -13.72
CA ARG A 24 -0.17 -2.53 -14.76
C ARG A 24 0.85 -3.27 -15.62
N GLY A 25 0.67 -3.22 -16.94
CA GLY A 25 1.68 -3.67 -17.89
C GLY A 25 2.93 -2.78 -17.84
N LEU A 26 4.07 -3.34 -18.23
CA LEU A 26 5.30 -2.57 -18.34
C LEU A 26 5.22 -1.64 -19.58
N PRO A 27 5.35 -0.32 -19.42
CA PRO A 27 5.41 0.60 -20.57
C PRO A 27 6.65 0.32 -21.42
N PRO A 28 6.68 0.77 -22.69
CA PRO A 28 7.82 0.56 -23.59
C PRO A 28 9.01 1.46 -23.17
N LEU A 29 9.70 1.03 -22.12
CA LEU A 29 10.92 1.64 -21.57
C LEU A 29 12.11 0.71 -21.82
N GLU A 30 13.28 1.29 -22.06
CA GLU A 30 14.51 0.55 -22.30
C GLU A 30 15.60 0.86 -21.26
N GLY A 31 16.59 -0.04 -21.20
CA GLY A 31 17.80 0.14 -20.39
C GLY A 31 17.52 0.48 -18.92
N GLU A 32 18.19 1.53 -18.45
CA GLU A 32 18.11 2.00 -17.06
C GLU A 32 16.73 2.52 -16.67
N ALA A 33 15.97 3.11 -17.61
CA ALA A 33 14.62 3.59 -17.34
C ALA A 33 13.67 2.43 -17.03
N ARG A 34 13.83 1.30 -17.73
CA ARG A 34 13.05 0.07 -17.48
C ARG A 34 13.32 -0.48 -16.08
N LYS A 35 14.59 -0.55 -15.67
CA LYS A 35 14.99 -1.05 -14.34
C LYS A 35 14.38 -0.20 -13.23
N ARG A 36 14.58 1.12 -13.31
CA ARG A 36 14.03 2.07 -12.32
C ARG A 36 12.51 1.98 -12.22
N TYR A 37 11.82 1.83 -13.34
CA TYR A 37 10.36 1.67 -13.32
C TYR A 37 9.93 0.42 -12.55
N VAL A 38 10.60 -0.71 -12.76
CA VAL A 38 10.31 -1.96 -12.06
C VAL A 38 10.63 -1.84 -10.57
N GLU A 39 11.77 -1.26 -10.21
CA GLU A 39 12.15 -1.03 -8.81
C GLU A 39 11.13 -0.14 -8.09
N GLN A 40 10.74 0.98 -8.71
CA GLN A 40 9.69 1.85 -8.18
C GLN A 40 8.36 1.10 -8.04
N ALA A 41 7.99 0.27 -9.02
CA ALA A 41 6.79 -0.56 -8.93
C ALA A 41 6.82 -1.54 -7.77
N GLN A 42 7.97 -2.12 -7.45
CA GLN A 42 8.12 -3.04 -6.33
C GLN A 42 7.96 -2.31 -4.99
N LEU A 43 8.58 -1.14 -4.85
CA LEU A 43 8.45 -0.30 -3.66
C LEU A 43 7.01 0.19 -3.47
N ASP A 44 6.39 0.74 -4.53
CA ASP A 44 4.98 1.16 -4.53
C ASP A 44 4.08 0.00 -4.07
N PHE A 45 4.29 -1.19 -4.65
CA PHE A 45 3.49 -2.35 -4.30
C PHE A 45 3.67 -2.74 -2.84
N GLN A 46 4.91 -2.80 -2.35
CA GLN A 46 5.21 -3.15 -0.96
C GLN A 46 4.53 -2.17 0.00
N ASP A 47 4.67 -0.87 -0.23
CA ASP A 47 4.10 0.18 0.63
C ASP A 47 2.58 0.14 0.64
N PHE A 48 1.95 0.00 -0.52
CA PHE A 48 0.49 -0.12 -0.59
C PHE A 48 0.00 -1.41 0.04
N ALA A 49 0.71 -2.52 -0.13
CA ALA A 49 0.35 -3.79 0.48
C ALA A 49 0.45 -3.74 2.01
N MET A 50 1.50 -3.11 2.57
CA MET A 50 1.65 -2.94 4.02
C MET A 50 0.49 -2.14 4.62
N LEU A 51 0.11 -1.01 4.01
CA LEU A 51 -1.00 -0.19 4.51
C LEU A 51 -2.37 -0.81 4.25
N ALA A 52 -2.51 -1.60 3.19
CA ALA A 52 -3.73 -2.34 2.87
C ALA A 52 -4.04 -3.47 3.85
N ASP A 53 -3.02 -4.04 4.50
CA ASP A 53 -3.11 -5.13 5.48
C ASP A 53 -3.04 -4.63 6.93
N ALA A 54 -2.98 -3.31 7.13
CA ALA A 54 -2.88 -2.73 8.46
C ALA A 54 -4.22 -2.80 9.21
N ASP A 55 -4.15 -3.16 10.49
CA ASP A 55 -5.24 -2.91 11.45
C ASP A 55 -5.21 -1.44 11.84
N ALA A 56 -6.35 -0.75 11.77
CA ALA A 56 -6.44 0.67 12.06
C ALA A 56 -7.29 0.98 13.29
N ALA A 57 -6.85 1.95 14.09
CA ALA A 57 -7.59 2.48 15.22
C ALA A 57 -7.38 4.00 15.34
N LEU A 58 -8.40 4.71 15.82
CA LEU A 58 -8.27 6.11 16.23
C LEU A 58 -8.14 6.15 17.76
N GLU A 59 -6.96 6.52 18.23
CA GLU A 59 -6.61 6.60 19.64
C GLU A 59 -6.30 8.06 19.99
N ASP A 60 -7.14 8.68 20.83
CA ASP A 60 -6.98 10.08 21.27
C ASP A 60 -6.77 11.10 20.13
N GLY A 61 -7.41 10.86 18.98
CA GLY A 61 -7.28 11.70 17.78
C GLY A 61 -6.07 11.37 16.90
N VAL A 62 -5.35 10.30 17.18
CA VAL A 62 -4.23 9.78 16.39
C VAL A 62 -4.68 8.53 15.64
N LEU A 63 -4.45 8.50 14.32
CA LEU A 63 -4.62 7.27 13.54
C LEU A 63 -3.42 6.36 13.76
N VAL A 64 -3.68 5.21 14.37
CA VAL A 64 -2.71 4.14 14.58
C VAL A 64 -2.93 3.07 13.52
N LEU A 65 -1.89 2.76 12.75
CA LEU A 65 -1.87 1.66 11.78
C LEU A 65 -0.88 0.60 12.28
N ARG A 66 -1.39 -0.59 12.55
CA ARG A 66 -0.60 -1.74 12.99
C ARG A 66 -0.46 -2.73 11.86
N VAL A 67 0.78 -2.97 11.44
CA VAL A 67 1.12 -4.00 10.46
C VAL A 67 1.77 -5.16 11.18
N ASP A 68 1.18 -6.35 11.09
CA ASP A 68 1.77 -7.56 11.67
C ASP A 68 2.84 -8.12 10.73
N LEU A 69 4.10 -8.01 11.15
CA LEU A 69 5.26 -8.52 10.40
C LEU A 69 5.76 -9.88 10.93
N ARG A 70 5.04 -10.50 11.87
CA ARG A 70 5.42 -11.82 12.36
C ARG A 70 5.30 -12.85 11.22
N PRO A 71 6.15 -13.89 11.20
CA PRO A 71 6.03 -14.97 10.22
C PRO A 71 4.65 -15.60 10.29
N LYS A 72 3.97 -15.76 9.14
CA LYS A 72 2.74 -16.54 9.08
C LYS A 72 3.11 -18.00 9.32
N HIS A 73 2.70 -18.56 10.46
CA HIS A 73 2.84 -20.00 10.69
C HIS A 73 1.93 -20.73 9.68
N SER A 74 2.51 -21.68 8.95
CA SER A 74 1.81 -22.59 8.03
C SER A 74 1.13 -23.72 8.77
#